data_AF-A0A6L5I0B7-F1
#
_entry.id   AF-A0A6L5I0B7-F1
#
_cell.length_a   1.000
_cell.length_b   1.000
_cell.length_c   1.000
_cell.angle_alpha   90.00
_cell.angle_beta   90.00
_cell.angle_gamma   90.00
#
_symmetry.space_group_name_H-M   'P 1'
#
loop_
_entity.id
_entity.type
_entity.pdbx_description
1 polymer ?
#
loop_
_entity_poly.entity_id
_entity_poly.type
_entity_poly.pdbx_seq_one_letter_code
_entity_poly.pdbx_strand_id
1 'polypeptide(L)'
;MTDKMRDDFESSPQFRGMDFTRSSTHPDHYESPYANGAWDGWKASREYLVIELPPVPPMPEELEDAFDESLMDGYNAAVRMRSACEKSIKAAGLKVKS
;
A
#
# COMPACT_ATOMS: atom_id res chain seq x y z
N MET A 1 0.82 7.40 -11.68
CA MET A 1 1.66 6.77 -10.65
C MET A 1 2.24 7.90 -9.82
N THR A 2 2.10 7.87 -8.50
CA THR A 2 2.42 9.04 -7.65
C THR A 2 3.92 9.26 -7.53
N ASP A 3 4.36 10.51 -7.33
CA ASP A 3 5.78 10.85 -7.13
C ASP A 3 6.41 10.02 -6.00
N LYS A 4 5.62 9.77 -4.94
CA LYS A 4 6.01 8.91 -3.81
C LYS A 4 6.49 7.51 -4.23
N MET A 5 5.82 6.87 -5.19
CA MET A 5 6.20 5.51 -5.63
C MET A 5 7.59 5.52 -6.28
N ARG A 6 7.88 6.57 -7.04
CA ARG A 6 9.17 6.76 -7.68
C ARG A 6 10.24 7.09 -6.64
N ASP A 7 9.93 7.95 -5.67
CA ASP A 7 10.85 8.29 -4.58
C ASP A 7 11.19 7.07 -3.70
N ASP A 8 10.20 6.21 -3.40
CA ASP A 8 10.40 4.97 -2.65
C ASP A 8 11.30 3.97 -3.43
N PHE A 9 11.23 3.97 -4.76
CA PHE A 9 12.10 3.17 -5.62
C PHE A 9 13.53 3.73 -5.65
N GLU A 10 13.69 5.03 -5.91
CA GLU A 10 15.00 5.71 -6.01
C GLU A 10 15.77 5.70 -4.68
N SER A 11 15.06 5.71 -3.55
CA SER A 11 15.65 5.64 -2.20
C SER A 11 15.95 4.22 -1.71
N SER A 12 15.59 3.18 -2.47
CA SER A 12 15.74 1.79 -2.05
C SER A 12 17.23 1.41 -1.89
N PRO A 13 17.63 0.83 -0.74
CA PRO A 13 19.01 0.37 -0.54
C PRO A 13 19.42 -0.74 -1.52
N GLN A 14 18.44 -1.43 -2.14
CA GLN A 14 18.72 -2.57 -3.01
C GLN A 14 19.28 -2.14 -4.37
N PHE A 15 19.07 -0.86 -4.73
CA PHE A 15 19.57 -0.25 -5.95
C PHE A 15 20.70 0.76 -5.66
N ARG A 16 21.39 0.62 -4.52
CA ARG A 16 22.51 1.49 -4.17
C ARG A 16 23.56 1.50 -5.29
N GLY A 17 23.93 2.70 -5.74
CA GLY A 17 24.90 2.91 -6.83
C GLY A 17 24.31 2.87 -8.23
N MET A 18 22.99 2.66 -8.36
CA MET A 18 22.28 2.85 -9.61
C MET A 18 22.18 4.33 -9.95
N ASP A 19 22.37 4.67 -11.22
CA ASP A 19 22.17 6.02 -11.74
C ASP A 19 20.69 6.26 -12.02
N PHE A 20 20.07 7.12 -11.21
CA PHE A 20 18.68 7.56 -11.34
C PHE A 20 18.55 8.93 -12.03
N THR A 21 19.57 9.36 -12.80
CA THR A 21 19.45 10.56 -13.63
C THR A 21 18.24 10.44 -14.55
N ARG A 22 17.23 11.29 -14.33
CA ARG A 22 16.00 11.33 -15.12
C ARG A 22 16.25 11.99 -16.46
N SER A 23 15.56 11.54 -17.50
CA SER A 23 15.76 12.12 -18.81
C SER A 23 15.17 13.52 -18.92
N SER A 24 15.94 14.44 -19.51
CA SER A 24 15.51 15.81 -19.75
C SER A 24 14.43 15.92 -20.83
N THR A 25 14.37 14.94 -21.74
CA THR A 25 13.41 14.90 -22.86
C THR A 25 12.23 13.98 -22.59
N HIS A 26 12.41 12.97 -21.73
CA HIS A 26 11.38 12.02 -21.35
C HIS A 26 11.35 11.83 -19.81
N PRO A 27 10.76 12.76 -19.05
CA PRO A 27 10.86 12.82 -17.58
C PRO A 27 10.39 11.57 -16.84
N ASP A 28 9.57 10.73 -17.48
CA ASP A 28 9.10 9.47 -16.93
C ASP A 28 10.16 8.34 -16.96
N HIS A 29 11.25 8.55 -17.70
CA HIS A 29 12.33 7.60 -17.91
C HIS A 29 13.63 8.08 -17.27
N TYR A 30 14.50 7.11 -16.98
CA TYR A 30 15.89 7.37 -16.64
C TYR A 30 16.76 7.38 -17.90
N GLU A 31 17.89 8.08 -17.85
CA GLU A 31 18.92 7.98 -18.90
C GLU A 31 19.55 6.58 -18.93
N SER A 32 19.65 5.92 -17.77
CA SER A 32 20.15 4.56 -17.64
C SER A 32 19.10 3.51 -18.05
N PRO A 33 19.38 2.64 -19.05
CA PRO A 33 18.47 1.54 -19.40
C PRO A 33 18.30 0.53 -18.27
N TYR A 34 19.32 0.35 -17.41
CA TYR A 34 19.24 -0.52 -16.24
C TYR A 34 18.25 0.01 -15.20
N ALA A 35 18.26 1.32 -14.96
CA ALA A 35 17.31 1.96 -14.04
C ALA A 35 15.87 1.86 -14.56
N ASN A 36 15.66 2.01 -15.87
CA ASN A 36 14.35 1.78 -16.48
C ASN A 36 13.86 0.34 -16.29
N GLY A 37 14.71 -0.66 -16.56
CA GLY A 37 14.34 -2.06 -16.36
C GLY A 37 14.03 -2.40 -14.90
N ALA A 38 14.82 -1.89 -13.95
CA ALA A 38 14.57 -2.06 -12.53
C ALA A 38 13.26 -1.38 -12.10
N TRP A 39 12.96 -0.20 -12.64
CA TRP A 39 11.72 0.52 -12.39
C TRP A 39 10.50 -0.23 -12.93
N ASP A 40 10.59 -0.79 -14.14
CA ASP A 40 9.52 -1.60 -14.73
C ASP A 40 9.25 -2.85 -13.91
N GLY A 41 10.29 -3.56 -13.48
CA GLY A 41 10.16 -4.69 -12.57
C GLY A 41 9.54 -4.32 -11.22
N TRP A 42 9.94 -3.18 -10.65
CA TRP A 42 9.38 -2.67 -9.39
C TRP A 42 7.89 -2.34 -9.52
N LYS A 43 7.46 -1.69 -10.60
CA LYS A 43 6.04 -1.42 -10.89
C LYS A 43 5.26 -2.73 -11.04
N ALA A 44 5.74 -3.64 -11.87
CA ALA A 44 5.10 -4.93 -12.11
C ALA A 44 4.91 -5.74 -10.81
N SER A 45 5.92 -5.73 -9.92
CA SER A 45 5.84 -6.43 -8.63
C SER A 45 4.68 -5.92 -7.75
N ARG A 46 4.41 -4.62 -7.76
CA ARG A 46 3.34 -3.98 -6.96
C ARG A 46 1.96 -4.14 -7.58
N GLU A 47 1.92 -4.20 -8.90
CA GLU A 47 0.69 -4.51 -9.63
C GLU A 47 0.24 -5.96 -9.44
N TYR A 48 1.19 -6.88 -9.29
CA TYR A 48 0.92 -8.31 -9.10
C TYR A 48 0.67 -8.70 -7.64
N LEU A 49 1.34 -8.05 -6.68
CA LEU A 49 1.13 -8.34 -5.26
C LEU A 49 -0.24 -7.82 -4.79
N VAL A 50 -1.11 -8.74 -4.40
CA VAL A 50 -2.42 -8.44 -3.81
C VAL A 50 -2.44 -8.95 -2.38
N ILE A 51 -2.68 -8.05 -1.42
CA ILE A 51 -2.76 -8.38 0.00
C ILE A 51 -4.21 -8.72 0.37
N GLU A 52 -4.40 -9.88 0.98
CA GLU A 52 -5.67 -10.25 1.59
C GLU A 52 -5.71 -9.74 3.03
N LEU A 53 -6.71 -8.92 3.35
CA LEU A 53 -6.95 -8.50 4.74
C LEU A 53 -7.78 -9.56 5.47
N PRO A 54 -7.64 -9.66 6.80
CA PRO A 54 -8.57 -10.43 7.61
C PRO A 54 -10.03 -10.04 7.30
N PRO A 55 -10.98 -10.99 7.43
CA PRO A 55 -12.38 -10.70 7.22
C PRO A 55 -12.85 -9.60 8.18
N VAL A 56 -13.88 -8.87 7.76
CA VAL A 56 -14.55 -7.92 8.66
C VAL A 56 -15.17 -8.73 9.80
N PRO A 57 -14.96 -8.36 11.07
CA PRO A 57 -15.61 -9.04 12.18
C PRO A 57 -17.14 -8.97 12.01
N PRO A 58 -17.88 -9.98 12.49
CA PRO A 58 -19.34 -9.92 12.45
C PRO A 58 -19.83 -8.75 13.32
N MET A 59 -20.94 -8.13 12.89
CA MET A 59 -21.60 -7.10 13.67
C MET A 59 -22.13 -7.74 14.97
N PRO A 60 -21.83 -7.16 16.16
CA PRO A 60 -22.37 -7.65 17.42
C PRO A 60 -23.90 -7.60 17.43
N GLU A 61 -24.54 -8.57 18.08
CA GLU A 61 -25.96 -8.49 18.38
C GLU A 61 -26.22 -7.38 19.42
N GLU A 62 -27.23 -6.55 19.18
CA GLU A 62 -27.69 -5.58 20.17
C GLU A 62 -28.31 -6.34 21.34
N LEU A 63 -27.63 -6.34 22.49
CA LEU A 63 -28.16 -6.91 23.72
C LEU A 63 -29.12 -5.89 24.34
N GLU A 64 -30.42 -6.20 24.37
CA GLU A 64 -31.49 -5.31 24.87
C GLU A 64 -31.25 -4.80 26.31
N ASP A 65 -30.43 -5.51 27.10
CA ASP A 65 -30.11 -5.20 28.51
C ASP A 65 -28.60 -4.98 28.77
N ALA A 66 -27.77 -4.76 27.74
CA ALA A 66 -26.34 -4.53 27.95
C ALA A 66 -26.07 -3.10 28.45
N PHE A 67 -25.70 -2.99 29.72
CA PHE A 67 -25.10 -1.77 30.28
C PHE A 67 -23.69 -1.48 29.73
N ASP A 68 -23.08 -2.43 29.03
CA ASP A 68 -21.70 -2.36 28.53
C ASP A 68 -21.66 -2.43 27.00
N GLU A 69 -21.35 -1.31 26.37
CA GLU A 69 -21.16 -1.16 24.92
C GLU A 69 -19.79 -1.67 24.43
N SER A 70 -18.97 -2.28 25.30
CA SER A 70 -17.60 -2.72 24.98
C SER A 70 -17.50 -3.62 23.76
N LEU A 71 -18.52 -4.43 23.47
CA LEU A 71 -18.57 -5.27 22.25
C LEU A 71 -18.72 -4.43 20.98
N MET A 72 -19.58 -3.40 21.01
CA MET A 72 -19.78 -2.47 19.90
C MET A 72 -18.53 -1.61 19.68
N ASP A 73 -17.91 -1.16 20.77
CA ASP A 73 -16.64 -0.44 20.72
C ASP A 73 -15.51 -1.29 20.15
N GLY A 74 -15.41 -2.56 20.57
CA GLY A 74 -14.45 -3.53 20.03
C GLY A 74 -14.64 -3.75 18.53
N TYR A 75 -15.88 -3.92 18.08
CA TYR A 75 -16.23 -4.02 16.67
C TYR A 75 -15.81 -2.76 15.89
N ASN A 76 -16.18 -1.57 16.37
CA ASN A 76 -15.85 -0.29 15.74
C ASN A 76 -14.33 -0.09 15.66
N ALA A 77 -13.59 -0.43 16.71
CA ALA A 77 -12.13 -0.36 16.73
C ALA A 77 -11.51 -1.30 15.67
N ALA A 78 -11.98 -2.54 15.59
CA ALA A 78 -11.51 -3.52 14.61
C ALA A 78 -11.78 -3.07 13.15
N VAL A 79 -12.98 -2.55 12.87
CA VAL A 79 -13.34 -2.00 11.55
C VAL A 79 -12.46 -0.81 11.18
N ARG A 80 -12.26 0.13 12.11
CA ARG A 80 -11.40 1.31 11.90
C ARG A 80 -9.96 0.92 11.62
N MET A 81 -9.42 -0.03 12.40
CA MET A 81 -8.06 -0.54 12.22
C MET A 81 -7.90 -1.20 10.85
N ARG A 82 -8.84 -2.07 10.47
CA ARG A 82 -8.83 -2.71 9.14
C ARG A 82 -8.86 -1.67 8.01
N SER A 83 -9.70 -0.64 8.12
CA SER A 83 -9.75 0.45 7.13
C SER A 83 -8.45 1.27 7.08
N ALA A 84 -7.82 1.53 8.23
CA ALA A 84 -6.53 2.23 8.30
C ALA A 84 -5.41 1.41 7.65
N CYS A 85 -5.38 0.09 7.88
CA CYS A 85 -4.46 -0.82 7.20
C CYS A 85 -4.68 -0.81 5.69
N GLU A 86 -5.92 -0.92 5.23
CA GLU A 86 -6.25 -0.89 3.79
C GLU A 86 -5.75 0.40 3.12
N LYS A 87 -6.01 1.55 3.74
CA LYS A 87 -5.54 2.85 3.24
C LYS A 87 -4.02 2.92 3.19
N SER A 88 -3.34 2.45 4.22
CA SER A 88 -1.87 2.47 4.31
C SER A 88 -1.24 1.56 3.25
N ILE A 89 -1.80 0.37 3.02
CA ILE A 89 -1.36 -0.56 1.98
C ILE A 89 -1.51 0.06 0.59
N LYS A 90 -2.69 0.66 0.30
CA LYS A 90 -2.93 1.34 -0.97
C LYS A 90 -2.00 2.54 -1.16
N ALA A 91 -1.73 3.32 -0.10
CA ALA A 91 -0.80 4.45 -0.14
C ALA A 91 0.66 4.01 -0.39
N ALA A 92 1.03 2.79 -0.02
CA ALA A 92 2.31 2.16 -0.38
C ALA A 92 2.35 1.66 -1.84
N GLY A 93 1.28 1.84 -2.60
CA GLY A 93 1.16 1.44 -4.01
C GLY A 93 0.80 -0.04 -4.21
N LEU A 94 0.32 -0.73 -3.18
CA LEU A 94 -0.07 -2.15 -3.23
C LEU A 94 -1.59 -2.32 -3.35
N LYS A 95 -2.01 -3.43 -3.94
CA LYS A 95 -3.43 -3.77 -4.06
C LYS A 95 -3.90 -4.55 -2.83
N VAL A 96 -5.14 -4.29 -2.42
CA VAL A 96 -5.85 -5.09 -1.41
C VAL A 96 -6.96 -5.85 -2.10
N LYS A 97 -7.11 -7.14 -1.78
CA LYS A 97 -8.22 -7.95 -2.29
C LYS A 97 -9.54 -7.40 -1.71
N SER A 98 -10.45 -7.00 -2.60
CA SER A 98 -11.80 -6.56 -2.27
C SER A 98 -12.65 -7.71 -1.77
#